data_AF-M1BGC1-F1
#
_entry.id   AF-M1BGC1-F1
#
_cell.length_a   1.000
_cell.length_b   1.000
_cell.length_c   1.000
_cell.angle_alpha   90.00
_cell.angle_beta   90.00
_cell.angle_gamma   90.00
#
_symmetry.space_group_name_H-M   'P 1'
#
loop_
_entity.id
_entity.type
_entity.pdbx_description
1 polymer ?
#
loop_
_entity_poly.entity_id
_entity_poly.type
_entity_poly.pdbx_seq_one_letter_code
_entity_poly.pdbx_strand_id
1 'polypeptide(L)'
;MRCKVPSLVDLCVQTAVDNVRYLGDVGETDTHLLERILPHCSLEQLTHVENSTEGRDLSQVTDRLWKRFYQIEFGDKSINQVVERMKKVKVTFKWKQLYEAKTEEMEETQQRSFERIKELYQNENAKRQSRQVRVCTKVPPSSNKRSFYGSGLGSNFGNTKSPLMKKAKIEFVNR
;
A
#
# COMPACT_ATOMS: atom_id res chain seq x y z
N MET A 1 -4.33 -32.43 42.26
CA MET A 1 -5.19 -32.34 41.05
C MET A 1 -5.22 -33.72 40.41
N ARG A 2 -6.40 -34.36 40.28
CA ARG A 2 -6.48 -35.66 39.60
C ARG A 2 -6.38 -35.40 38.09
N CYS A 3 -5.24 -35.71 37.48
CA CYS A 3 -5.16 -35.78 36.02
C CYS A 3 -6.10 -36.89 35.56
N LYS A 4 -7.23 -36.53 34.96
CA LYS A 4 -8.05 -37.49 34.23
C LYS A 4 -7.18 -38.03 33.10
N VAL A 5 -7.12 -39.35 32.96
CA VAL A 5 -6.45 -39.97 31.82
C VAL A 5 -7.16 -39.44 30.56
N PRO A 6 -6.44 -38.78 29.64
CA PRO A 6 -7.04 -38.23 28.44
C PRO A 6 -7.65 -39.36 27.62
N SER A 7 -8.82 -39.13 27.04
CA SER A 7 -9.41 -40.08 26.12
C SER A 7 -8.58 -40.13 24.83
N LEU A 8 -8.74 -41.20 24.05
CA LEU A 8 -8.11 -41.28 22.73
C LEU A 8 -8.49 -40.07 21.85
N VAL A 9 -9.75 -39.64 21.93
CA VAL A 9 -10.23 -38.46 21.19
C VAL A 9 -9.49 -37.19 21.61
N ASP A 10 -9.27 -36.99 22.91
CA ASP A 10 -8.56 -35.81 23.42
C ASP A 10 -7.10 -35.79 22.93
N LEU A 11 -6.43 -36.94 22.90
CA LEU A 11 -5.08 -37.07 22.36
C LEU A 11 -5.02 -36.77 20.85
N CYS A 12 -6.00 -37.26 20.08
CA CYS A 12 -6.09 -36.98 18.65
C CYS A 12 -6.37 -35.49 18.38
N VAL A 13 -7.28 -34.87 19.14
CA VAL A 13 -7.56 -33.43 19.04
C VAL A 13 -6.31 -32.62 19.37
N GLN A 14 -5.60 -32.97 20.44
CA GLN A 14 -4.37 -32.27 20.81
C GLN A 14 -3.29 -32.40 19.74
N THR A 15 -3.12 -33.60 19.18
CA THR A 15 -2.18 -33.83 18.07
C THR A 15 -2.57 -33.03 16.82
N ALA A 16 -3.87 -32.92 16.52
CA ALA A 16 -4.37 -32.10 15.42
C ALA A 16 -4.12 -30.61 15.68
N VAL A 17 -4.30 -30.13 16.92
CA VAL A 17 -3.99 -28.76 17.35
C VAL A 17 -2.49 -28.45 17.20
N ASP A 18 -1.62 -29.39 17.57
CA ASP A 18 -0.17 -29.22 17.43
C ASP A 18 0.27 -29.17 15.96
N ASN A 19 -0.49 -29.82 15.07
CA ASN A 19 -0.20 -29.96 13.64
C ASN A 19 -1.17 -29.18 12.75
N VAL A 20 -1.80 -28.11 13.25
CA VAL A 20 -2.79 -27.31 12.51
C VAL A 20 -2.27 -26.80 11.16
N ARG A 21 -0.95 -26.57 11.05
CA ARG A 21 -0.29 -26.12 9.81
C ARG A 21 -0.46 -27.08 8.63
N TYR A 22 -0.75 -28.35 8.91
CA TYR A 22 -0.93 -29.40 7.90
C TYR A 22 -2.39 -29.77 7.69
N LEU A 23 -3.33 -29.06 8.34
CA LEU A 23 -4.75 -29.23 8.08
C LEU A 23 -5.08 -28.67 6.69
N GLY A 24 -5.62 -29.53 5.84
CA GLY A 24 -6.12 -29.19 4.51
C GLY A 24 -7.65 -29.26 4.48
N ASP A 25 -8.18 -30.13 3.62
CA ASP A 25 -9.62 -30.39 3.53
C ASP A 25 -10.14 -31.08 4.81
N VAL A 26 -11.16 -30.48 5.42
CA VAL A 26 -11.84 -31.01 6.62
C VAL A 26 -13.32 -31.26 6.39
N GLY A 27 -13.78 -31.33 5.14
CA GLY A 27 -15.19 -31.47 4.76
C GLY A 27 -15.88 -32.68 5.40
N GLU A 28 -15.18 -33.81 5.50
CA GLU A 28 -15.70 -35.07 6.06
C GLU A 28 -15.64 -35.14 7.60
N THR A 29 -15.05 -34.14 8.28
CA THR A 29 -14.85 -34.19 9.73
C THR A 29 -16.10 -33.75 10.50
N ASP A 30 -16.33 -34.35 11.66
CA ASP A 30 -17.44 -33.97 12.55
C ASP A 30 -17.30 -32.52 13.05
N THR A 31 -18.42 -31.79 13.05
CA THR A 31 -18.49 -30.38 13.50
C THR A 31 -17.98 -30.21 14.94
N HIS A 32 -18.27 -31.17 15.82
CA HIS A 32 -17.85 -31.13 17.22
C HIS A 32 -16.33 -31.23 17.40
N LEU A 33 -15.62 -31.91 16.49
CA LEU A 33 -14.16 -31.96 16.50
C LEU A 33 -13.58 -30.65 15.95
N LEU A 34 -14.17 -30.13 14.89
CA LEU A 34 -13.80 -28.84 14.31
C LEU A 34 -13.97 -27.68 15.31
N GLU A 35 -15.04 -27.69 16.11
CA GLU A 35 -15.26 -26.72 17.19
C GLU A 35 -14.14 -26.73 18.24
N ARG A 36 -13.41 -27.83 18.40
CA ARG A 36 -12.29 -27.94 19.34
C ARG A 36 -10.95 -27.59 18.70
N ILE A 37 -10.74 -27.92 17.42
CA ILE A 37 -9.46 -27.75 16.74
C ILE A 37 -9.35 -26.35 16.12
N LEU A 38 -10.38 -25.89 15.41
CA LEU A 38 -10.36 -24.63 14.66
C LEU A 38 -10.12 -23.36 15.49
N PRO A 39 -10.55 -23.25 16.77
CA PRO A 39 -10.23 -22.09 17.60
C PRO A 39 -8.74 -21.85 17.85
N HIS A 40 -7.90 -22.86 17.62
CA HIS A 40 -6.44 -22.77 17.78
C HIS A 40 -5.73 -22.40 16.47
N CYS A 41 -6.45 -22.32 15.35
CA CYS A 41 -5.89 -21.90 14.08
C CYS A 41 -5.53 -20.41 14.08
N SER A 42 -4.48 -20.06 13.35
CA SER A 42 -4.25 -18.68 12.92
C SER A 42 -5.23 -18.29 11.82
N LEU A 43 -5.34 -16.99 11.55
CA LEU A 43 -6.16 -16.48 10.45
C LEU A 43 -5.79 -17.15 9.12
N GLU A 44 -4.50 -17.14 8.75
CA GLU A 44 -4.02 -17.71 7.50
C GLU A 44 -4.36 -19.21 7.37
N GLN A 45 -4.24 -19.94 8.47
CA GLN A 45 -4.59 -21.37 8.52
C GLN A 45 -6.08 -21.58 8.34
N LEU A 46 -6.92 -20.77 9.01
CA LEU A 46 -8.37 -20.85 8.85
C LEU A 46 -8.78 -20.55 7.39
N THR A 47 -8.18 -19.53 6.77
CA THR A 47 -8.38 -19.21 5.36
C THR A 47 -7.97 -20.37 4.45
N HIS A 48 -6.81 -20.98 4.72
CA HIS A 48 -6.33 -22.12 3.94
C HIS A 48 -7.26 -23.33 4.04
N VAL A 49 -7.71 -23.68 5.24
CA VAL A 49 -8.65 -24.79 5.48
C VAL A 49 -9.97 -24.55 4.75
N GLU A 50 -10.54 -23.34 4.85
CA GLU A 50 -11.79 -23.03 4.15
C GLU A 50 -11.63 -23.02 2.62
N ASN A 51 -10.47 -22.62 2.09
CA ASN A 51 -10.23 -22.63 0.65
C ASN A 51 -9.92 -24.04 0.13
N SER A 52 -9.39 -24.92 0.99
CA SER A 52 -9.06 -26.31 0.65
C SER A 52 -10.26 -27.25 0.82
N THR A 53 -11.26 -26.85 1.60
CA THR A 53 -12.46 -27.66 1.84
C THR A 53 -13.44 -27.48 0.68
N GLU A 54 -13.64 -28.54 -0.10
CA GLU A 54 -14.61 -28.55 -1.20
C GLU A 54 -15.91 -29.25 -0.77
N GLY A 55 -17.07 -28.66 -1.10
CA GLY A 55 -18.38 -29.32 -0.97
C GLY A 55 -19.12 -29.17 0.36
N ARG A 56 -18.53 -28.58 1.42
CA ARG A 56 -19.21 -28.33 2.70
C ARG A 56 -19.07 -26.90 3.22
N ASP A 57 -20.18 -26.28 3.57
CA ASP A 57 -20.20 -24.98 4.25
C ASP A 57 -19.77 -25.12 5.73
N LEU A 58 -18.55 -24.69 6.06
CA LEU A 58 -18.04 -24.65 7.44
C LEU A 58 -18.55 -23.44 8.26
N SER A 59 -19.43 -22.62 7.67
CA SER A 59 -19.91 -21.34 8.22
C SER A 59 -20.46 -21.44 9.64
N GLN A 60 -21.01 -22.58 10.06
CA GLN A 60 -21.54 -22.74 11.43
C GLN A 60 -20.45 -22.59 12.50
N VAL A 61 -19.24 -23.07 12.21
CA VAL A 61 -18.12 -23.06 13.15
C VAL A 61 -17.21 -21.86 12.86
N THR A 62 -16.95 -21.58 11.57
CA THR A 62 -15.95 -20.59 11.17
C THR A 62 -16.43 -19.17 11.31
N ASP A 63 -17.73 -18.88 11.14
CA ASP A 63 -18.26 -17.51 11.18
C ASP A 63 -18.04 -16.85 12.57
N ARG A 64 -18.10 -17.65 13.65
CA ARG A 64 -17.75 -17.20 15.00
C ARG A 64 -16.25 -16.88 15.14
N LEU A 65 -15.38 -17.64 14.47
CA LEU A 65 -13.94 -17.43 14.47
C LEU A 65 -13.57 -16.18 13.66
N TRP A 66 -14.14 -16.01 12.47
CA TRP A 66 -13.98 -14.83 11.63
C TRP A 66 -14.39 -13.55 12.37
N LYS A 67 -15.51 -13.57 13.09
CA LYS A 67 -15.91 -12.45 13.95
C LYS A 67 -14.85 -12.12 15.01
N ARG A 68 -14.23 -13.13 15.61
CA ARG A 68 -13.16 -12.95 16.61
C ARG A 68 -11.89 -12.40 15.98
N PHE A 69 -11.47 -12.88 14.81
CA PHE A 69 -10.31 -12.33 14.10
C PHE A 69 -10.53 -10.88 13.70
N TYR A 70 -11.71 -10.57 13.15
CA TYR A 70 -12.09 -9.20 12.83
C TYR A 70 -12.05 -8.29 14.07
N GLN A 71 -12.45 -8.81 15.24
CA GLN A 71 -12.35 -8.09 16.51
C GLN A 71 -10.91 -7.78 16.90
N ILE A 72 -10.03 -8.77 16.78
CA ILE A 72 -8.62 -8.66 17.16
C ILE A 72 -7.90 -7.65 16.27
N GLU A 73 -8.14 -7.68 14.96
CA GLU A 73 -7.42 -6.83 14.02
C GLU A 73 -7.97 -5.41 13.92
N PHE A 74 -9.30 -5.27 13.92
CA PHE A 74 -9.94 -3.98 13.68
C PHE A 74 -10.60 -3.35 14.92
N GLY A 75 -10.69 -4.11 16.02
CA GLY A 75 -11.27 -3.66 17.28
C GLY A 75 -12.80 -3.64 17.32
N ASP A 76 -13.32 -3.58 18.54
CA ASP A 76 -14.75 -3.65 18.87
C ASP A 76 -15.61 -2.56 18.21
N LYS A 77 -15.06 -1.35 18.07
CA LYS A 77 -15.75 -0.22 17.46
C LYS A 77 -16.19 -0.55 16.04
N SER A 78 -15.31 -1.22 15.29
CA SER A 78 -15.58 -1.54 13.90
C SER A 78 -16.60 -2.67 13.75
N ILE A 79 -16.62 -3.65 14.67
CA ILE A 79 -17.67 -4.68 14.73
C ILE A 79 -19.02 -4.05 14.97
N ASN A 80 -19.11 -3.17 15.97
CA ASN A 80 -20.37 -2.51 16.29
C ASN A 80 -20.88 -1.70 15.10
N GLN A 81 -20.01 -0.99 14.39
CA GLN A 81 -20.40 -0.29 13.15
C GLN A 81 -20.94 -1.24 12.08
N VAL A 82 -20.30 -2.39 11.85
CA VAL A 82 -20.75 -3.38 10.87
C VAL A 82 -22.11 -3.97 11.28
N VAL A 83 -22.27 -4.36 12.54
CA VAL A 83 -23.53 -4.90 13.08
C VAL A 83 -24.66 -3.87 12.96
N GLU A 84 -24.39 -2.61 13.28
CA GLU A 84 -25.39 -1.53 13.13
C GLU A 84 -25.75 -1.28 11.66
N ARG A 85 -24.78 -1.36 10.73
CA ARG A 85 -25.06 -1.28 9.28
C ARG A 85 -25.93 -2.46 8.81
N MET A 86 -25.61 -3.68 9.24
CA MET A 86 -26.41 -4.86 8.92
C MET A 86 -27.85 -4.74 9.41
N LYS A 87 -28.06 -4.29 10.65
CA LYS A 87 -29.40 -4.07 11.21
C LYS A 87 -30.21 -3.05 10.41
N LYS A 88 -29.57 -1.96 9.97
CA LYS A 88 -30.23 -0.92 9.16
C LYS A 88 -30.70 -1.45 7.81
N VAL A 89 -29.86 -2.24 7.14
CA VAL A 89 -30.14 -2.79 5.80
C VAL A 89 -30.96 -4.09 5.88
N LYS A 90 -31.10 -4.69 7.07
CA LYS A 90 -31.74 -5.99 7.33
C LYS A 90 -31.13 -7.14 6.53
N VAL A 91 -29.80 -7.13 6.37
CA VAL A 91 -29.05 -8.19 5.68
C VAL A 91 -27.99 -8.75 6.61
N THR A 92 -27.83 -10.06 6.58
CA THR A 92 -26.76 -10.79 7.26
C THR A 92 -25.71 -11.21 6.24
N PHE A 93 -24.47 -10.76 6.43
CA PHE A 93 -23.32 -11.19 5.62
C PHE A 93 -22.43 -12.12 6.43
N LYS A 94 -21.70 -13.02 5.75
CA LYS A 94 -20.68 -13.87 6.37
C LYS A 94 -19.53 -12.99 6.85
N TRP A 95 -19.01 -13.24 8.06
CA TRP A 95 -17.91 -12.44 8.62
C TRP A 95 -16.62 -12.54 7.80
N LYS A 96 -16.40 -13.67 7.11
CA LYS A 96 -15.30 -13.85 6.14
C LYS A 96 -15.31 -12.77 5.05
N GLN A 97 -16.45 -12.57 4.39
CA GLN A 97 -16.56 -11.61 3.29
C GLN A 97 -16.34 -10.17 3.75
N LEU A 98 -16.81 -9.84 4.95
CA LEU A 98 -16.59 -8.52 5.57
C LEU A 98 -15.13 -8.29 5.94
N TYR A 99 -14.46 -9.35 6.36
CA TYR A 99 -13.04 -9.33 6.65
C TYR A 99 -12.26 -9.06 5.36
N GLU A 100 -12.47 -9.86 4.32
CA GLU A 100 -11.80 -9.71 3.01
C GLU A 100 -12.00 -8.31 2.42
N ALA A 101 -13.26 -7.83 2.33
CA ALA A 101 -13.57 -6.52 1.77
C ALA A 101 -12.90 -5.37 2.53
N LYS A 102 -12.73 -5.52 3.86
CA LYS A 102 -12.09 -4.50 4.68
C LYS A 102 -10.57 -4.55 4.57
N THR A 103 -10.00 -5.73 4.48
CA THR A 103 -8.56 -5.90 4.26
C THR A 103 -8.18 -5.29 2.91
N GLU A 104 -8.96 -5.53 1.86
CA GLU A 104 -8.78 -4.89 0.55
C GLU A 104 -8.86 -3.36 0.63
N GLU A 105 -9.85 -2.80 1.34
CA GLU A 105 -9.95 -1.34 1.57
C GLU A 105 -8.70 -0.78 2.27
N MET A 106 -8.16 -1.50 3.26
CA MET A 106 -6.92 -1.09 3.94
C MET A 106 -5.70 -1.16 3.02
N GLU A 107 -5.56 -2.24 2.24
CA GLU A 107 -4.46 -2.40 1.29
C GLU A 107 -4.49 -1.29 0.22
N GLU A 108 -5.67 -0.96 -0.32
CA GLU A 108 -5.81 0.15 -1.26
C GLU A 108 -5.41 1.50 -0.65
N THR A 109 -5.85 1.79 0.58
CA THR A 109 -5.51 3.06 1.25
C THR A 109 -4.03 3.15 1.58
N GLN A 110 -3.41 2.04 1.96
CA GLN A 110 -1.96 1.94 2.15
C GLN A 110 -1.23 2.15 0.81
N GLN A 111 -1.65 1.47 -0.24
CA GLN A 111 -1.03 1.56 -1.56
C GLN A 111 -1.09 2.98 -2.12
N ARG A 112 -2.25 3.65 -2.04
CA ARG A 112 -2.39 5.07 -2.42
C ARG A 112 -1.47 5.98 -1.62
N SER A 113 -1.26 5.69 -0.33
CA SER A 113 -0.34 6.44 0.52
C SER A 113 1.12 6.23 0.11
N PHE A 114 1.51 4.98 -0.18
CA PHE A 114 2.84 4.65 -0.69
C PHE A 114 3.12 5.30 -2.05
N GLU A 115 2.16 5.27 -2.97
CA GLU A 115 2.24 5.91 -4.28
C GLU A 115 2.44 7.41 -4.15
N ARG A 116 1.66 8.06 -3.29
CA ARG A 116 1.81 9.50 -3.00
C ARG A 116 3.21 9.83 -2.48
N ILE A 117 3.75 9.02 -1.57
CA ILE A 117 5.11 9.24 -1.05
C ILE A 117 6.14 9.06 -2.17
N LYS A 118 6.01 8.00 -2.98
CA LYS A 118 6.89 7.72 -4.11
C LYS A 118 6.92 8.87 -5.11
N GLU A 119 5.76 9.44 -5.45
CA GLU A 119 5.66 10.61 -6.33
C GLU A 119 6.38 11.83 -5.74
N LEU A 120 6.24 12.10 -4.44
CA LEU A 120 6.93 13.21 -3.78
C LEU A 120 8.46 13.06 -3.88
N TYR A 121 8.99 11.85 -3.65
CA TYR A 121 10.42 11.57 -3.80
C TYR A 121 10.90 11.73 -5.25
N GLN A 122 10.15 11.24 -6.23
CA GLN A 122 10.48 11.40 -7.64
C GLN A 122 10.50 12.88 -8.05
N ASN A 123 9.49 13.64 -7.64
CA ASN A 123 9.39 15.08 -7.90
C ASN A 123 10.56 15.86 -7.27
N GLU A 124 10.93 15.52 -6.03
CA GLU A 124 12.07 16.16 -5.36
C GLU A 124 13.40 15.80 -6.01
N ASN A 125 13.59 14.53 -6.40
CA ASN A 125 14.78 14.10 -7.14
C ASN A 125 14.88 14.80 -8.50
N ALA A 126 13.77 14.95 -9.23
CA ALA A 126 13.74 15.67 -10.50
C ALA A 126 14.12 17.16 -10.32
N LYS A 127 13.63 17.82 -9.25
CA LYS A 127 14.03 19.19 -8.90
C LYS A 127 15.52 19.31 -8.55
N ARG A 128 16.09 18.31 -7.89
CA ARG A 128 17.53 18.27 -7.58
C ARG A 128 18.36 18.08 -8.85
N GLN A 129 17.96 17.14 -9.72
CA GLN A 129 18.62 16.90 -11.00
C GLN A 129 18.52 18.10 -11.95
N SER A 130 17.42 18.85 -11.94
CA SER A 130 17.28 20.06 -12.76
C SER A 130 18.19 21.20 -12.28
N ARG A 131 18.55 21.23 -11.00
CA ARG A 131 19.51 22.19 -10.41
C ARG A 131 20.96 21.74 -10.53
N GLN A 132 21.20 20.48 -10.89
CA GLN A 132 22.55 19.94 -11.02
C GLN A 132 23.23 20.51 -12.27
N VAL A 133 24.47 20.99 -12.11
CA VAL A 133 25.29 21.48 -13.21
C VAL A 133 25.58 20.31 -14.16
N ARG A 134 25.09 20.41 -15.40
CA ARG A 134 25.40 19.45 -16.47
C ARG A 134 26.62 19.93 -17.22
N VAL A 135 27.60 19.04 -17.40
CA VAL A 135 28.76 19.31 -18.26
C VAL A 135 28.27 19.34 -19.72
N CYS A 136 28.35 20.50 -20.36
CA CYS A 136 27.97 20.66 -21.75
C CYS A 136 29.09 20.09 -22.64
N THR A 137 28.88 18.91 -23.21
CA THR A 137 29.83 18.27 -24.16
C THR A 137 29.73 18.87 -25.56
N LYS A 138 28.68 19.65 -25.83
CA LYS A 138 28.56 20.41 -27.07
C LYS A 138 29.44 21.65 -26.95
N VAL A 139 30.54 21.67 -27.70
CA VAL A 139 31.28 22.89 -27.95
C VAL A 139 30.27 23.91 -28.49
N PRO A 140 30.07 25.07 -27.83
CA PRO A 140 29.18 26.09 -28.36
C PRO A 140 29.63 26.41 -29.79
N PRO A 141 28.70 26.63 -30.74
CA PRO A 141 29.08 26.88 -32.12
C PRO A 141 30.10 28.00 -32.12
N SER A 142 31.32 27.68 -32.56
CA SER A 142 32.39 28.64 -32.76
C SER A 142 31.83 29.70 -33.69
N SER A 143 31.41 30.85 -33.12
CA SER A 143 30.96 31.96 -33.94
C SER A 143 32.19 32.40 -34.72
N ASN A 144 32.23 31.95 -35.96
CA ASN A 144 33.29 32.23 -36.90
C ASN A 144 33.66 33.72 -36.87
N LYS A 145 34.95 33.95 -36.63
CA LYS A 145 35.75 35.11 -37.06
C LYS A 145 35.23 36.49 -36.64
N ARG A 146 35.70 36.95 -35.48
CA ARG A 146 35.94 38.40 -35.30
C ARG A 146 37.07 38.78 -36.28
N SER A 147 36.73 39.33 -37.44
CA SER A 147 37.72 39.82 -38.40
C SER A 147 38.46 41.02 -37.81
N PHE A 148 39.72 40.80 -37.45
CA PHE A 148 40.70 41.85 -37.31
C PHE A 148 41.08 42.27 -38.75
N TYR A 149 40.97 43.58 -39.06
CA TYR A 149 41.08 44.26 -40.38
C TYR A 149 39.77 44.50 -41.15
N GLY A 150 39.38 45.78 -41.20
CA GLY A 150 38.31 46.32 -42.04
C GLY A 150 37.90 47.73 -41.59
N SER A 151 38.51 48.76 -42.20
CA SER A 151 38.13 50.17 -42.07
C SER A 151 36.65 50.39 -42.43
N GLY A 152 35.90 51.13 -41.61
CA GLY A 152 34.51 51.51 -41.88
C GLY A 152 33.94 52.41 -40.78
N LEU A 153 33.70 53.67 -41.13
CA LEU A 153 33.13 54.78 -40.35
C LEU A 153 32.10 54.42 -39.25
N GLY A 154 32.20 55.09 -38.09
CA GLY A 154 30.98 55.49 -37.34
C GLY A 154 31.01 55.40 -35.81
N SER A 155 31.45 56.48 -35.18
CA SER A 155 31.17 56.90 -33.79
C SER A 155 31.79 56.11 -32.62
N ASN A 156 32.75 56.77 -31.98
CA ASN A 156 33.14 56.55 -30.59
C ASN A 156 31.92 56.62 -29.66
N PHE A 157 31.43 55.48 -29.18
CA PHE A 157 30.70 55.44 -27.90
C PHE A 157 31.58 54.77 -26.86
N GLY A 158 32.39 55.63 -26.25
CA GLY A 158 33.18 55.33 -25.07
C GLY A 158 32.33 54.71 -23.96
N ASN A 159 33.00 53.80 -23.29
CA ASN A 159 32.50 52.90 -22.27
C ASN A 159 32.23 53.66 -20.94
N THR A 160 31.13 54.42 -20.83
CA THR A 160 30.82 55.21 -19.61
C THR A 160 29.35 55.24 -19.19
N LYS A 161 28.51 54.27 -19.57
CA LYS A 161 27.10 54.26 -19.12
C LYS A 161 26.85 53.25 -18.00
N SER A 162 26.44 53.77 -16.86
CA SER A 162 26.08 53.03 -15.65
C SER A 162 24.96 52.00 -15.92
N PRO A 163 24.86 50.92 -15.11
CA PRO A 163 23.92 49.82 -15.35
C PRO A 163 22.46 50.26 -15.52
N LEU A 164 22.08 51.36 -14.86
CA LEU A 164 20.75 51.94 -14.91
C LEU A 164 20.35 52.38 -16.33
N MET A 165 21.27 53.02 -17.07
CA MET A 165 20.99 53.50 -18.43
C MET A 165 20.92 52.36 -19.45
N LYS A 166 21.58 51.22 -19.18
CA LYS A 166 21.48 50.03 -20.05
C LYS A 166 20.12 49.38 -19.91
N LYS A 167 19.60 49.27 -18.69
CA LYS A 167 18.31 48.63 -18.40
C LYS A 167 17.13 49.42 -19.00
N ALA A 168 17.12 50.75 -18.82
CA ALA A 168 16.08 51.61 -19.39
C ALA A 168 16.01 51.55 -20.93
N LYS A 169 17.16 51.38 -21.60
CA LYS A 169 17.20 51.26 -23.07
C LYS A 169 16.69 49.92 -23.59
N ILE A 170 16.90 48.84 -22.83
CA ILE A 170 16.38 47.50 -23.19
C ILE A 170 14.86 47.48 -23.04
N GLU A 171 14.31 48.09 -21.98
CA GLU A 171 12.86 48.19 -21.78
C GLU A 171 12.17 49.06 -22.85
N PHE A 172 12.85 50.07 -23.38
CA PHE A 172 12.31 50.89 -24.48
C PHE A 172 12.27 50.16 -25.83
N VAL A 173 13.20 49.24 -26.09
CA VAL A 173 13.29 48.50 -27.36
C VAL A 173 12.35 47.29 -27.40
N ASN A 174 11.95 46.76 -26.24
CA ASN A 174 11.03 45.62 -26.13
C ASN A 174 9.55 46.03 -26.03
N ARG A 175 9.21 47.24 -26.49
CA ARG A 175 7.84 47.77 -26.56
C ARG A 175 7.46 47.99 -28.01
#